data_AF-F3FQA3-F1
#
_entry.id   AF-F3FQA3-F1
#
_cell.length_a   1.000
_cell.length_b   1.000
_cell.length_c   1.000
_cell.angle_alpha   90.00
_cell.angle_beta   90.00
_cell.angle_gamma   90.00
#
_symmetry.space_group_name_H-M   'P 1'
#
loop_
_entity.id
_entity.type
_entity.pdbx_description
1 polymer ?
#
loop_
_entity_poly.entity_id
_entity_poly.type
_entity_poly.pdbx_seq_one_letter_code
_entity_poly.pdbx_strand_id
1 'polypeptide(L)'
;MSNTLRYSELSNRLAELEEHLITKEFSDIGDYDEHVKDMARGYRLLAHAEIESYVEDVVRQIADKTLAKWQASNIGSKELISILAALKNDPEISEKQLNALKTTEETV
;
A
#
# COMPACT_ATOMS: atom_id res chain seq x y z
N MET A 1 -2.70 10.89 -17.83
CA MET A 1 -2.55 10.05 -16.62
C MET A 1 -1.44 10.67 -15.80
N SER A 2 -1.69 11.05 -14.54
CA SER A 2 -0.73 11.79 -13.73
C SER A 2 0.53 10.96 -13.47
N ASN A 3 1.59 11.25 -14.24
CA ASN A 3 2.96 10.79 -14.06
C ASN A 3 3.52 11.32 -12.73
N THR A 4 2.96 10.85 -11.62
CA THR A 4 3.58 11.08 -10.31
C THR A 4 4.88 10.30 -10.27
N LEU A 5 5.93 10.91 -9.72
CA LEU A 5 7.26 10.28 -9.60
C LEU A 5 7.15 8.86 -9.01
N ARG A 6 6.32 8.67 -7.98
CA ARG A 6 6.05 7.36 -7.34
C ARG A 6 5.47 6.32 -8.29
N TYR A 7 4.56 6.70 -9.20
CA TYR A 7 4.02 5.75 -10.20
C TYR A 7 5.10 5.32 -11.21
N SER A 8 5.97 6.25 -11.62
CA SER A 8 7.11 5.92 -12.47
C SER A 8 8.08 4.99 -11.76
N GLU A 9 8.38 5.22 -10.48
CA GLU A 9 9.25 4.37 -9.67
C GLU A 9 8.67 2.95 -9.51
N LEU A 10 7.37 2.83 -9.22
CA LEU A 10 6.69 1.54 -9.18
C LEU A 10 6.81 0.82 -10.53
N SER A 11 6.52 1.53 -11.63
CA SER A 11 6.54 0.94 -12.97
C SER A 11 7.94 0.44 -13.34
N ASN A 12 8.98 1.21 -13.02
CA ASN A 12 10.37 0.82 -13.25
C ASN A 12 10.75 -0.40 -12.42
N ARG A 13 10.38 -0.44 -11.13
CA ARG A 13 10.65 -1.61 -10.28
C ARG A 13 9.94 -2.87 -10.75
N LEU A 14 8.69 -2.78 -11.18
CA LEU A 14 7.97 -3.93 -11.71
C LEU A 14 8.65 -4.46 -12.99
N ALA A 15 9.09 -3.56 -13.86
CA ALA A 15 9.84 -3.95 -15.06
C ALA A 15 11.19 -4.60 -14.73
N GLU A 16 11.93 -4.07 -13.74
CA GLU A 16 13.16 -4.69 -13.25
C GLU A 16 12.90 -6.08 -12.67
N LEU A 17 11.88 -6.23 -11.82
CA LEU A 17 11.50 -7.53 -11.25
C LEU A 17 11.11 -8.54 -12.33
N GLU A 18 10.36 -8.10 -13.34
CA GLU A 18 9.95 -8.93 -14.46
C GLU A 18 11.17 -9.40 -15.25
N GLU A 19 12.10 -8.50 -15.57
CA GLU A 19 13.32 -8.83 -16.31
C GLU A 19 14.21 -9.85 -15.59
N HIS A 20 14.28 -9.81 -14.25
CA HIS A 20 15.14 -10.70 -13.47
C HIS A 20 14.50 -12.03 -13.11
N LEU A 21 13.17 -12.08 -12.96
CA LEU A 21 12.48 -13.22 -12.36
C LEU A 21 11.55 -13.97 -13.31
N ILE A 22 11.14 -13.36 -14.42
CA ILE A 22 10.27 -13.99 -15.41
C ILE A 22 11.10 -14.43 -16.62
N THR A 23 10.89 -15.68 -17.03
CA THR A 23 11.52 -16.21 -18.25
C THR A 23 11.00 -15.47 -19.48
N LYS A 24 11.91 -15.17 -20.42
CA LYS A 24 11.55 -14.61 -21.73
C LYS A 24 11.08 -15.69 -22.71
N GLU A 25 11.38 -16.95 -22.42
CA GLU A 25 10.96 -18.10 -23.21
C GLU A 25 9.77 -18.79 -22.55
N PHE A 26 8.62 -18.72 -23.22
CA PHE A 26 7.38 -19.36 -22.76
C PHE A 26 7.20 -20.71 -23.46
N SER A 27 6.80 -21.70 -22.68
CA SER A 27 6.45 -23.04 -23.17
C SER A 27 5.00 -23.06 -23.62
N ASP A 28 4.74 -23.49 -24.86
CA ASP A 28 3.39 -23.58 -25.45
C ASP A 28 2.46 -24.53 -24.67
N ILE A 29 3.05 -25.50 -23.96
CA ILE A 29 2.33 -26.49 -23.13
C ILE A 29 2.43 -26.20 -21.63
N GLY A 30 3.14 -25.13 -21.25
CA GLY A 30 3.34 -24.76 -19.85
C GLY A 30 4.29 -25.69 -19.08
N ASP A 31 5.13 -26.44 -19.79
CA ASP A 31 6.17 -27.26 -19.17
C ASP A 31 7.37 -26.37 -18.83
N TYR A 32 7.54 -26.13 -17.53
CA TYR A 32 8.60 -25.29 -16.98
C TYR A 32 9.32 -26.07 -15.88
N ASP A 33 10.64 -25.86 -15.79
CA ASP A 33 11.44 -26.36 -14.68
C ASP A 33 10.95 -25.76 -13.35
N GLU A 34 11.11 -26.50 -12.25
CA GLU A 34 10.69 -26.07 -10.92
C GLU A 34 11.36 -24.77 -10.52
N HIS A 35 12.63 -24.55 -10.92
CA HIS A 35 13.31 -23.27 -10.71
C HIS A 35 12.55 -22.09 -11.36
N VAL A 36 12.07 -22.24 -12.60
CA VAL A 36 11.32 -21.17 -13.29
C VAL A 36 9.98 -20.90 -12.58
N LYS A 37 9.31 -21.95 -12.11
CA LYS A 37 8.07 -21.81 -11.33
C LYS A 37 8.32 -21.07 -10.01
N ASP A 38 9.42 -21.37 -9.32
CA ASP A 38 9.79 -20.69 -8.08
C ASP A 38 10.17 -19.23 -8.31
N MET A 39 10.89 -18.91 -9.38
CA MET A 39 11.18 -17.53 -9.76
C MET A 39 9.91 -16.74 -10.08
N ALA A 40 8.94 -17.35 -10.80
CA ALA A 40 7.65 -16.73 -11.06
C ALA A 40 6.82 -16.50 -9.78
N ARG A 41 6.87 -17.42 -8.81
CA ARG A 41 6.27 -17.22 -7.48
C ARG A 41 6.94 -16.07 -6.73
N GLY A 42 8.26 -15.98 -6.81
CA GLY A 42 9.06 -14.88 -6.26
C GLY A 42 8.68 -13.53 -6.86
N TYR A 43 8.59 -13.45 -8.20
CA TYR A 43 8.10 -12.25 -8.90
C TYR A 43 6.75 -11.82 -8.38
N ARG A 44 5.78 -12.75 -8.31
CA ARG A 44 4.44 -12.44 -7.82
C ARG A 44 4.48 -11.84 -6.41
N LEU A 45 5.25 -12.43 -5.50
CA LEU A 45 5.33 -11.95 -4.12
C LEU A 45 5.96 -10.55 -4.03
N LEU A 46 7.05 -10.31 -4.76
CA LEU A 46 7.75 -9.02 -4.75
C LEU A 46 6.93 -7.93 -5.45
N ALA A 47 6.30 -8.25 -6.58
CA ALA A 47 5.41 -7.33 -7.28
C ALA A 47 4.21 -6.92 -6.41
N HIS A 48 3.63 -7.87 -5.67
CA HIS A 48 2.58 -7.57 -4.69
C HIS A 48 3.07 -6.57 -3.63
N ALA A 49 4.23 -6.83 -3.02
CA ALA A 49 4.80 -5.95 -2.00
C ALA A 49 5.05 -4.52 -2.52
N GLU A 50 5.54 -4.37 -3.76
CA GLU A 50 5.75 -3.05 -4.37
C GLU A 50 4.43 -2.32 -4.65
N ILE A 51 3.42 -3.03 -5.16
CA ILE A 51 2.09 -2.45 -5.42
C ILE A 51 1.43 -2.04 -4.11
N GLU A 52 1.49 -2.89 -3.08
CA GLU A 52 0.96 -2.60 -1.73
C GLU A 52 1.64 -1.36 -1.15
N SER A 53 2.97 -1.28 -1.18
CA SER A 53 3.72 -0.10 -0.72
C SER A 53 3.31 1.17 -1.47
N TYR A 54 3.10 1.10 -2.79
CA TYR A 54 2.64 2.25 -3.57
C TYR A 54 1.24 2.70 -3.14
N VAL A 55 0.30 1.76 -2.98
CA VAL A 55 -1.07 2.08 -2.54
C VAL A 55 -1.04 2.69 -1.14
N GLU A 56 -0.27 2.15 -0.21
CA GLU A 56 -0.09 2.70 1.13
C GLU A 56 0.40 4.15 1.10
N ASP A 57 1.40 4.45 0.29
CA ASP A 57 1.93 5.82 0.17
C ASP A 57 0.91 6.79 -0.41
N VAL A 58 0.14 6.36 -1.43
CA VAL A 58 -0.92 7.18 -2.02
C VAL A 58 -2.02 7.45 -1.00
N VAL A 59 -2.45 6.42 -0.26
CA VAL A 59 -3.47 6.55 0.79
C VAL A 59 -2.97 7.47 1.91
N ARG A 60 -1.71 7.33 2.34
CA ARG A 60 -1.09 8.21 3.35
C ARG A 60 -1.12 9.67 2.92
N GLN A 61 -0.72 9.97 1.68
CA GLN A 61 -0.77 11.34 1.16
C GLN A 61 -2.19 11.91 1.11
N ILE A 62 -3.19 11.09 0.79
CA ILE A 62 -4.59 11.50 0.80
C ILE A 62 -5.04 11.77 2.23
N ALA A 63 -4.69 10.90 3.17
CA ALA A 63 -5.01 11.06 4.58
C ALA A 63 -4.40 12.36 5.15
N ASP A 64 -3.11 12.62 4.92
CA ASP A 64 -2.41 13.82 5.38
C ASP A 64 -3.04 15.10 4.81
N LYS A 65 -3.31 15.11 3.49
CA LYS A 65 -3.97 16.26 2.83
C LYS A 65 -5.36 16.50 3.41
N THR A 66 -6.08 15.44 3.70
CA THR A 66 -7.44 15.52 4.22
C THR A 66 -7.46 16.00 5.66
N LEU A 67 -6.54 15.50 6.49
CA LEU A 67 -6.35 15.94 7.86
C LEU A 67 -5.98 17.42 7.93
N ALA A 68 -5.01 17.86 7.11
CA ALA A 68 -4.60 19.27 7.06
C ALA A 68 -5.76 20.18 6.63
N LYS A 69 -6.57 19.75 5.64
CA LYS A 69 -7.79 20.49 5.24
C LYS A 69 -8.81 20.58 6.36
N TRP A 70 -9.05 19.49 7.08
CA TRP A 70 -9.96 19.49 8.22
C TRP A 70 -9.45 20.41 9.34
N GLN A 71 -8.16 20.36 9.69
CA GLN A 71 -7.56 21.26 10.68
C GLN A 71 -7.69 22.74 10.31
N ALA A 72 -7.57 23.08 9.01
CA ALA A 72 -7.66 24.47 8.54
C ALA A 72 -9.10 25.00 8.43
N SER A 73 -10.07 24.15 8.08
CA SER A 73 -11.43 24.59 7.73
C SER A 73 -12.54 24.07 8.65
N ASN A 74 -12.23 23.09 9.50
CA ASN A 74 -13.16 22.32 10.32
C ASN A 74 -14.29 21.63 9.52
N ILE A 75 -14.11 21.45 8.20
CA ILE A 75 -15.09 20.78 7.33
C ILE A 75 -14.62 19.34 7.09
N GLY A 76 -15.46 18.38 7.46
CA GLY A 76 -15.22 16.96 7.19
C GLY A 76 -15.38 16.65 5.70
N SER A 77 -14.40 15.94 5.12
CA SER A 77 -14.46 15.48 3.73
C SER A 77 -14.92 14.02 3.66
N LYS A 78 -15.34 13.56 2.47
CA LYS A 78 -15.77 12.17 2.27
C LYS A 78 -14.63 11.19 2.53
N GLU A 79 -13.43 11.56 2.11
CA GLU A 79 -12.20 10.80 2.30
C GLU A 79 -11.90 10.58 3.79
N LEU A 80 -12.06 11.62 4.62
CA LEU A 80 -11.86 11.52 6.07
C LEU A 80 -12.84 10.54 6.71
N ILE A 81 -14.12 10.64 6.32
CA ILE A 81 -15.19 9.77 6.82
C ILE A 81 -14.92 8.32 6.41
N SER A 82 -14.49 8.07 5.17
CA SER A 82 -14.13 6.74 4.69
C SER A 82 -12.97 6.13 5.47
N ILE A 83 -11.91 6.91 5.74
CA ILE A 83 -10.75 6.46 6.53
C ILE A 83 -11.18 6.13 7.97
N LEU A 84 -11.97 7.01 8.61
CA LEU A 84 -12.47 6.78 9.97
C LEU A 84 -13.41 5.57 10.06
N ALA A 85 -14.25 5.36 9.05
CA ALA A 85 -15.13 4.19 8.98
C ALA A 85 -14.33 2.88 8.83
N ALA A 86 -13.27 2.89 8.01
CA ALA A 86 -12.37 1.76 7.88
C ALA A 86 -11.66 1.45 9.21
N LEU A 87 -11.15 2.48 9.90
CA LEU A 87 -10.47 2.33 11.19
C LEU A 87 -11.41 1.79 12.29
N LYS A 88 -12.67 2.22 12.30
CA LYS A 88 -13.67 1.70 13.26
C LYS A 88 -14.02 0.23 13.02
N ASN A 89 -13.98 -0.21 11.77
CA ASN A 89 -14.29 -1.59 11.40
C ASN A 89 -13.08 -2.53 11.61
N ASP A 90 -11.91 -1.99 11.94
CA ASP A 90 -10.72 -2.78 12.27
C ASP A 90 -10.67 -3.07 13.79
N PRO A 91 -10.91 -4.32 14.22
CA PRO A 91 -10.92 -4.68 15.64
C PRO A 91 -9.55 -4.53 16.32
N GLU A 92 -8.43 -4.55 15.58
CA GLU A 92 -7.08 -4.46 16.18
C GLU A 92 -6.62 -3.02 16.47
N ILE A 93 -7.11 -2.04 15.70
CA ILE A 93 -6.68 -0.63 15.83
C ILE A 93 -7.39 0.05 17.02
N SER A 94 -8.62 -0.37 17.32
CA SER A 94 -9.45 0.22 18.37
C SER A 94 -8.77 0.16 19.75
N GLU A 95 -8.26 -1.01 20.18
CA GLU A 95 -7.69 -1.14 21.53
C GLU A 95 -6.33 -0.45 21.70
N LYS A 96 -5.42 -0.58 20.72
CA LYS A 96 -4.08 0.01 20.82
C LYS A 96 -4.12 1.54 20.81
N GLN A 97 -4.95 2.16 19.96
CA GLN A 97 -5.04 3.62 19.90
C GLN A 97 -5.90 4.21 21.02
N LEU A 98 -6.95 3.51 21.48
CA LEU A 98 -7.69 3.91 22.69
C LEU A 98 -6.79 3.92 23.93
N ASN A 99 -5.87 2.96 24.05
CA ASN A 99 -4.95 2.91 25.18
C ASN A 99 -3.86 3.99 25.10
N ALA A 100 -3.36 4.30 23.90
CA ALA A 100 -2.38 5.38 23.70
C ALA A 100 -2.94 6.78 24.03
N LEU A 101 -4.22 7.02 23.76
CA LEU A 101 -4.91 8.29 24.09
C LEU A 101 -5.19 8.42 25.60
N LYS A 102 -5.46 7.31 26.30
CA LYS A 102 -5.67 7.31 27.76
C LYS A 102 -4.38 7.61 28.53
N THR A 103 -3.24 7.09 28.08
CA THR A 103 -1.95 7.32 28.75
C THR A 103 -1.48 8.77 28.71
N THR A 104 -1.94 9.59 27.75
CA THR A 104 -1.63 11.02 27.68
C THR A 104 -2.47 11.89 28.62
N GLU A 105 -3.59 11.40 29.13
CA GLU A 105 -4.43 12.13 30.10
C GLU A 105 -4.01 11.89 31.56
N GLU A 106 -3.19 10.86 31.84
CA GLU A 106 -2.75 10.52 33.21
C GLU A 106 -1.42 11.18 33.64
N THR A 107 -0.79 11.98 32.78
CA THR A 107 0.50 12.66 33.08
C THR A 107 0.43 14.20 33.10
N VAL A 108 -0.73 14.79 33.41
CA VAL A 108 -0.88 16.23 33.72
C VAL A 108 -1.45 16.42 35.11
#